data_AF-A0A6L8TWW9-F1
#
_entry.id   AF-A0A6L8TWW9-F1
#
_cell.length_a   1.000
_cell.length_b   1.000
_cell.length_c   1.000
_cell.angle_alpha   90.00
_cell.angle_beta   90.00
_cell.angle_gamma   90.00
#
_symmetry.space_group_name_H-M   'P 1'
#
loop_
_entity.id
_entity.type
_entity.pdbx_description
1 polymer ?
#
loop_
_entity_poly.entity_id
_entity_poly.type
_entity_poly.pdbx_seq_one_letter_code
_entity_poly.pdbx_strand_id
1 'polypeptide(L)' 'MLNNREARALGIYCSRYRISNKSEFLRETLMKAILKRFDEEHPSLWEEPEPTLFNQQ' A
#
# COMPACT_ATOMS: atom_id res chain seq x y z
N MET A 1 1.81 9.50 -14.16
CA MET A 1 1.32 10.77 -13.57
C MET A 1 -0.20 10.71 -13.54
N LEU A 2 -0.82 11.35 -12.53
CA LEU A 2 -2.28 11.48 -12.48
C LEU A 2 -2.79 12.33 -13.65
N ASN A 3 -3.94 11.99 -14.20
CA ASN A 3 -4.61 12.85 -15.17
C ASN A 3 -5.23 14.08 -14.49
N ASN A 4 -5.70 15.05 -15.31
CA ASN A 4 -6.24 16.32 -14.81
C ASN A 4 -7.42 16.14 -13.85
N ARG A 5 -8.28 15.13 -14.07
CA ARG A 5 -9.44 14.85 -13.24
C ARG A 5 -9.00 14.29 -11.88
N GLU A 6 -8.09 13.33 -11.89
CA GLU A 6 -7.51 12.71 -10.70
C GLU A 6 -6.76 13.73 -9.83
N ALA A 7 -5.91 14.56 -10.45
CA ALA A 7 -5.15 15.60 -9.73
C ALA A 7 -6.08 16.62 -9.05
N ARG A 8 -7.16 17.02 -9.73
CA ARG A 8 -8.18 17.92 -9.16
C ARG A 8 -8.92 17.28 -7.99
N ALA A 9 -9.36 16.03 -8.16
CA ALA A 9 -10.05 15.29 -7.10
C ALA A 9 -9.17 15.14 -5.85
N LEU A 10 -7.90 14.75 -6.04
CA LEU A 10 -6.91 14.65 -4.95
C LEU A 10 -6.71 16.01 -4.27
N GLY A 11 -6.58 17.10 -5.03
CA GLY A 11 -6.44 18.44 -4.49
C GLY A 11 -7.61 18.86 -3.59
N ILE A 12 -8.85 18.64 -4.05
CA ILE A 12 -10.07 18.94 -3.28
C ILE A 12 -10.11 18.10 -2.01
N TYR A 13 -9.81 16.80 -2.11
CA TYR A 13 -9.78 15.89 -0.98
C TYR A 13 -8.77 16.35 0.08
N CYS A 14 -7.52 16.58 -0.32
CA CYS A 14 -6.48 17.03 0.60
C CYS A 14 -6.81 18.36 1.26
N SER A 15 -7.39 19.31 0.52
CA SER A 15 -7.83 20.59 1.08
C SER A 15 -8.95 20.40 2.11
N ARG A 16 -9.98 19.60 1.78
CA ARG A 16 -11.13 19.35 2.65
C ARG A 16 -10.73 18.72 3.98
N TYR A 17 -9.80 17.77 3.94
CA TYR A 17 -9.36 17.03 5.12
C TYR A 17 -8.05 17.54 5.72
N ARG A 18 -7.59 18.73 5.32
CA ARG A 18 -6.39 19.40 5.85
C ARG A 18 -5.12 18.54 5.76
N ILE A 19 -5.00 17.76 4.69
CA ILE A 19 -3.81 16.98 4.38
C ILE A 19 -2.75 17.92 3.83
N SER A 20 -1.74 18.20 4.64
CA SER A 20 -0.60 19.07 4.29
C SER A 20 0.41 18.35 3.40
N ASN A 21 0.68 17.07 3.66
CA ASN A 21 1.65 16.26 2.92
C ASN A 21 0.97 15.27 1.97
N LYS A 22 0.83 15.66 0.70
CA LYS A 22 0.16 14.85 -0.32
C LYS A 22 0.95 13.58 -0.67
N SER A 23 2.28 13.68 -0.74
CA SER A 23 3.14 12.56 -1.12
C SER A 23 3.11 11.45 -0.07
N GLU A 24 3.19 11.83 1.20
CA GLU A 24 3.05 10.90 2.32
C GLU A 24 1.67 10.24 2.34
N PHE A 25 0.60 11.03 2.21
CA PHE A 25 -0.76 10.50 2.16
C PHE A 25 -0.95 9.48 1.04
N LEU A 26 -0.48 9.78 -0.17
CA LEU A 26 -0.56 8.86 -1.30
C LEU A 26 0.25 7.58 -1.05
N ARG A 27 1.49 7.72 -0.57
CA ARG A 27 2.36 6.57 -0.25
C ARG A 27 1.69 5.64 0.74
N GLU A 28 1.18 6.17 1.85
CA GLU A 28 0.55 5.36 2.88
C GLU A 28 -0.73 4.70 2.40
N THR A 29 -1.58 5.45 1.71
CA THR A 29 -2.84 4.93 1.19
C THR A 29 -2.59 3.80 0.19
N LEU A 30 -1.61 3.98 -0.70
CA LEU A 30 -1.23 2.99 -1.68
C LEU A 30 -0.64 1.74 -1.03
N MET A 31 0.32 1.89 -0.11
CA MET A 31 0.94 0.75 0.56
C MET A 31 -0.06 -0.03 1.42
N LYS A 32 -0.98 0.65 2.12
CA LYS A 32 -2.07 -0.02 2.85
C LYS A 32 -2.96 -0.86 1.93
N ALA A 33 -3.31 -0.34 0.76
CA ALA A 33 -4.11 -1.08 -0.21
C ALA A 33 -3.36 -2.30 -0.79
N ILE A 34 -2.07 -2.14 -1.10
CA ILE A 34 -1.23 -3.23 -1.62
C ILE A 34 -1.07 -4.34 -0.57
N LEU A 35 -0.67 -3.98 0.65
CA LEU A 35 -0.46 -4.95 1.73
C LEU A 35 -1.75 -5.71 2.04
N LYS A 36 -2.88 -5.00 2.16
CA LYS A 36 -4.18 -5.63 2.39
C LYS A 36 -4.51 -6.66 1.30
N ARG A 37 -4.26 -6.33 0.04
CA ARG A 37 -4.50 -7.27 -1.07
C ARG A 37 -3.59 -8.49 -0.96
N PHE A 38 -2.31 -8.30 -0.63
CA PHE A 38 -1.39 -9.42 -0.43
C PHE A 38 -1.80 -10.32 0.74
N ASP A 39 -2.25 -9.74 1.85
CA ASP A 39 -2.74 -10.53 2.99
C ASP A 39 -3.99 -11.35 2.62
N GLU A 40 -4.86 -10.82 1.76
CA GLU A 40 -6.07 -11.50 1.27
C GLU A 40 -5.78 -12.59 0.22
N GLU A 41 -4.89 -12.33 -0.74
CA GLU A 41 -4.61 -13.25 -1.85
C GLU A 41 -3.48 -14.26 -1.52
N HIS A 42 -2.55 -13.89 -0.64
CA HIS A 42 -1.34 -14.64 -0.33
C HIS A 42 -0.97 -14.53 1.16
N PRO A 43 -1.76 -15.15 2.07
CA PRO A 43 -1.57 -15.01 3.51
C PRO A 43 -0.19 -15.50 4.00
N SER A 44 0.40 -16.48 3.31
CA SER A 44 1.74 -17.01 3.62
C SER A 44 2.88 -16.26 2.93
N LEU A 45 2.63 -15.15 2.23
CA LEU A 45 3.66 -14.41 1.46
C LEU A 45 4.81 -13.92 2.35
N TRP A 46 4.49 -13.61 3.60
CA TRP A 46 5.43 -13.06 4.58
C TRP A 46 5.87 -14.07 5.63
N GLU A 47 5.40 -15.31 5.55
CA GLU A 47 5.81 -16.38 6.47
C GLU A 47 7.20 -16.86 6.08
N GLU A 48 8.07 -17.02 7.08
CA GLU A 48 9.33 -17.73 6.85
C GLU A 48 9.01 -19.18 6.53
N PRO A 49 9.58 -19.75 5.45
CA PRO A 49 9.33 -21.15 5.13
C PRO A 49 9.78 -22.00 6.31
N GLU A 50 8.89 -22.88 6.81
CA GLU A 50 9.28 -23.78 7.87
C GLU A 50 10.54 -24.57 7.47
N PRO A 51 11.51 -24.73 8.38
CA PRO A 51 12.71 -25.49 8.08
C PRO A 51 12.31 -26.92 7.75
N THR A 52 12.35 -27.25 6.46
CA THR A 52 12.13 -28.61 6.01
C THR A 52 13.30 -29.49 6.44
N LEU A 53 13.08 -30.81 6.55
CA LEU A 53 14.12 -31.80 6.84
C LEU A 53 15.33 -31.73 5.89
N PHE A 54 15.17 -31.08 4.72
CA PHE A 54 16.21 -30.93 3.69
C PHE A 54 16.91 -29.57 3.72
N ASN A 55 16.44 -28.60 4.52
CA ASN A 55 17.01 -27.26 4.63
C ASN A 55 17.94 -27.09 5.85
N GLN A 56 18.26 -28.19 6.55
CA GLN A 56 19.25 -28.21 7.63
C GLN A 56 20.66 -28.43 7.05
N GLN A 57 21.29 -27.38 6.54
CA GLN A 57 22.74 -27.34 6.24
C GLN A 57 23.37 -26.07 6.80
#